data_AF-A0A183DAE9-F1
#
_entry.id   AF-A0A183DAE9-F1
#
_cell.length_a   1.000
_cell.length_b   1.000
_cell.length_c   1.000
_cell.angle_alpha   90.00
_cell.angle_beta   90.00
_cell.angle_gamma   90.00
#
_symmetry.space_group_name_H-M   'P 1'
#
loop_
_entity.id
_entity.type
_entity.pdbx_description
1 polymer ?
#
loop_
_entity_poly.entity_id
_entity_poly.type
_entity_poly.pdbx_seq_one_letter_code
_entity_poly.pdbx_strand_id
1 'polypeptide(L)'
;MCSDFFFFQNLKSNQMYGPLFRTFRGLILTGWQRYDHFAVLCEILPVGLPSAVMNLMIAESDEKSSAASILRRVADTLNCTSKISIESVSSFSFCEFPGSELFYAIHVTLRERIEAIEAEVFEHQQVKGWLGRFNVRHNYTQLWYLLQLESIITSHFEGMLEVVCAAALFKAFSVPTVLIYCAYVVYA
;
A
#
# COMPACT_ATOMS: atom_id res chain seq x y z
N MET A 1 0.26 -5.00 -1.56
CA MET A 1 0.29 -5.62 -2.91
C MET A 1 -0.34 -4.79 -4.04
N CYS A 2 -1.15 -3.73 -3.80
CA CYS A 2 -1.42 -2.70 -4.84
C CYS A 2 -0.52 -1.44 -4.65
N SER A 3 -0.06 -1.20 -3.42
CA SER A 3 0.82 -0.10 -3.01
C SER A 3 2.28 -0.23 -3.45
N ASP A 4 2.76 -1.46 -3.65
CA ASP A 4 4.21 -1.73 -3.84
C ASP A 4 4.64 -1.59 -5.30
N PHE A 5 3.70 -1.23 -6.20
CA PHE A 5 3.88 -1.38 -7.64
C PHE A 5 4.01 -0.10 -8.44
N PHE A 6 3.81 1.10 -7.87
CA PHE A 6 4.07 2.33 -8.62
C PHE A 6 5.56 2.64 -8.70
N PHE A 7 6.25 1.83 -9.49
CA PHE A 7 7.60 2.09 -9.95
C PHE A 7 7.52 3.00 -11.18
N PHE A 8 7.62 4.30 -10.95
CA PHE A 8 7.89 5.24 -12.03
C PHE A 8 9.39 5.19 -12.31
N GLN A 9 9.77 4.60 -13.45
CA GLN A 9 11.17 4.53 -13.85
C GLN A 9 11.60 5.86 -14.45
N ASN A 10 12.50 6.57 -13.77
CA ASN A 10 13.09 7.80 -14.27
C ASN A 10 14.32 7.48 -15.14
N LEU A 11 14.18 7.60 -16.47
CA LEU A 11 15.31 7.50 -17.40
C LEU A 11 15.95 8.88 -17.58
N LYS A 12 16.65 9.37 -16.55
CA LYS A 12 17.49 10.56 -16.70
C LYS A 12 18.91 10.14 -17.08
N SER A 13 19.08 9.73 -18.35
CA SER A 13 20.36 9.29 -18.89
C SER A 13 20.96 10.34 -19.81
N ASN A 14 21.66 11.30 -19.22
CA ASN A 14 22.53 12.19 -20.00
C ASN A 14 23.98 11.69 -20.08
N GLN A 15 24.45 10.83 -19.18
CA GLN A 15 25.87 10.41 -19.17
C GLN A 15 26.13 9.04 -19.84
N MET A 16 25.20 8.08 -19.74
CA MET A 16 25.40 6.73 -20.29
C MET A 16 24.81 6.56 -21.70
N TYR A 17 23.70 7.25 -22.00
CA TYR A 17 23.06 7.25 -23.33
C TYR A 17 23.06 8.63 -24.02
N GLY A 18 23.68 9.64 -23.42
CA GLY A 18 23.85 10.98 -24.00
C GLY A 18 24.39 11.02 -25.44
N PRO A 19 25.37 10.19 -25.84
CA PRO A 19 25.82 10.16 -27.24
C PRO A 19 24.84 9.48 -28.21
N LEU A 20 23.87 8.70 -27.71
CA LEU A 20 22.86 8.02 -28.54
C LEU A 20 21.66 8.91 -28.88
N PHE A 21 21.41 9.95 -28.08
CA PHE A 21 20.26 10.85 -28.27
C PHE A 21 20.72 12.28 -28.53
N ARG A 22 20.59 12.74 -29.78
CA ARG A 22 20.92 14.13 -30.20
C ARG A 22 19.95 15.17 -29.66
N THR A 23 18.69 14.78 -29.40
CA THR A 23 17.62 15.66 -28.94
C THR A 23 16.68 14.88 -28.01
N PHE A 24 16.51 15.36 -26.77
CA PHE A 24 15.51 14.86 -25.84
C PHE A 24 14.22 15.68 -25.99
N ARG A 25 13.11 15.03 -26.38
CA ARG A 25 11.84 15.74 -26.69
C ARG A 25 10.83 15.74 -25.55
N GLY A 26 10.93 14.79 -24.61
CA GLY A 26 9.98 14.68 -23.51
C GLY A 26 10.17 13.40 -22.70
N LEU A 27 9.48 13.35 -21.57
CA LEU A 27 9.49 12.26 -20.61
C LEU A 27 8.06 11.71 -20.48
N ILE A 28 7.92 10.39 -20.46
CA ILE A 28 6.64 9.72 -20.18
C ILE A 28 6.80 9.01 -18.83
N LEU A 29 5.94 9.36 -17.87
CA LEU A 29 5.85 8.68 -16.59
C LEU A 29 4.72 7.66 -16.64
N THR A 30 5.05 6.40 -16.40
CA THR A 30 4.09 5.30 -16.37
C THR A 30 4.01 4.69 -14.99
N GLY A 31 2.81 4.61 -14.42
CA GLY A 31 2.53 3.86 -13.20
C GLY A 31 2.02 2.47 -13.56
N TRP A 32 2.91 1.49 -13.65
CA TRP A 32 2.51 0.11 -13.96
C TRP A 32 1.96 -0.57 -12.72
N GLN A 33 0.79 -1.18 -12.82
CA GLN A 33 0.33 -2.15 -11.84
C GLN A 33 0.58 -3.55 -12.42
N ARG A 34 0.93 -4.54 -11.57
CA ARG A 34 0.94 -5.93 -12.03
C ARG A 34 -0.49 -6.36 -12.34
N TYR A 35 -0.71 -6.70 -13.60
CA TYR A 35 -1.96 -7.29 -14.07
C TYR A 35 -2.11 -8.69 -13.46
N ASP A 36 -3.15 -8.86 -12.65
CA ASP A 36 -3.78 -10.17 -12.46
C ASP A 36 -5.11 -10.13 -13.23
N HIS A 37 -5.38 -11.14 -14.04
CA HIS A 37 -6.51 -11.17 -14.99
C HIS A 37 -7.88 -11.04 -14.32
N PHE A 38 -7.95 -11.29 -13.01
CA PHE A 38 -9.17 -11.16 -12.20
C PHE A 38 -9.11 -10.01 -11.18
N ALA A 39 -7.98 -9.29 -11.09
CA ALA A 39 -7.88 -8.14 -10.22
C ALA A 39 -8.50 -6.91 -10.91
N VAL A 40 -9.40 -6.23 -10.20
CA VAL A 40 -9.92 -4.93 -10.63
C VAL A 40 -8.74 -3.97 -10.75
N LEU A 41 -8.69 -3.17 -11.82
CA LEU A 41 -7.78 -2.03 -11.93
C LEU A 41 -7.93 -1.21 -10.64
N CYS A 42 -6.89 -1.18 -9.81
CA CYS A 42 -6.93 -0.40 -8.58
C CYS A 42 -6.91 1.07 -9.04
N GLU A 43 -8.00 1.83 -8.92
CA GLU A 43 -7.99 3.29 -9.09
C GLU A 43 -7.32 3.95 -7.88
N ILE A 44 -6.08 3.54 -7.60
CA ILE A 44 -5.25 4.02 -6.49
C ILE A 44 -4.45 5.25 -6.88
N LEU A 45 -4.98 6.08 -7.78
CA LEU A 45 -4.37 7.36 -8.11
C LEU A 45 -3.99 8.15 -6.84
N PRO A 46 -4.86 8.25 -5.80
CA PRO A 46 -4.49 8.97 -4.59
C PRO A 46 -3.29 8.37 -3.86
N VAL A 47 -3.16 7.04 -3.86
CA VAL A 47 -2.04 6.34 -3.20
C VAL A 47 -0.74 6.48 -4.01
N GLY A 48 -0.85 6.55 -5.33
CA GLY A 48 0.28 6.76 -6.24
C GLY A 48 0.75 8.22 -6.34
N LEU A 49 -0.02 9.19 -5.84
CA LEU A 49 0.29 10.63 -5.96
C LEU A 49 1.67 11.00 -5.38
N PRO A 50 2.04 10.60 -4.15
CA PRO A 50 3.37 10.94 -3.60
C PRO A 50 4.52 10.40 -4.48
N SER A 51 4.37 9.20 -5.02
CA SER A 51 5.35 8.60 -5.94
C SER A 51 5.43 9.36 -7.26
N ALA A 52 4.28 9.73 -7.85
CA ALA A 52 4.24 10.52 -9.07
C ALA A 52 4.90 11.90 -8.90
N VAL A 53 4.58 12.60 -7.81
CA VAL A 53 5.19 13.90 -7.47
C VAL A 53 6.70 13.75 -7.27
N MET A 54 7.15 12.75 -6.49
CA MET A 54 8.57 12.50 -6.28
C MET A 54 9.31 12.30 -7.61
N ASN A 55 8.73 11.52 -8.53
CA ASN A 55 9.35 11.24 -9.83
C ASN A 55 9.37 12.44 -10.76
N LEU A 56 8.34 13.29 -10.74
CA LEU A 56 8.36 14.56 -11.47
C LEU A 56 9.46 15.49 -10.93
N MET A 57 9.60 15.58 -9.60
CA MET A 57 10.59 16.44 -8.96
C MET A 57 12.03 15.96 -9.24
N ILE A 58 12.26 14.66 -9.28
CA ILE A 58 13.53 14.07 -9.70
C ILE A 58 13.80 14.36 -11.19
N ALA A 59 12.78 14.18 -12.05
CA ALA A 59 12.92 14.41 -13.49
C ALA A 59 13.26 15.87 -13.80
N GLU A 60 12.72 16.82 -13.05
CA GLU A 60 13.03 18.25 -13.16
C GLU A 60 14.41 18.60 -12.56
N SER A 61 14.84 17.92 -11.49
CA SER A 61 16.06 18.28 -10.75
C SER A 61 17.36 18.09 -11.54
N ASP A 62 18.25 19.08 -11.53
CA ASP A 62 19.55 18.97 -12.20
C ASP A 62 20.53 18.07 -11.40
N GLU A 63 21.61 17.59 -12.04
CA GLU A 63 22.60 16.66 -11.44
C GLU A 63 23.26 17.22 -10.17
N LYS A 64 23.28 18.55 -10.01
CA LYS A 64 23.83 19.25 -8.84
C LYS A 64 22.85 19.36 -7.66
N SER A 65 21.60 18.93 -7.85
CA SER A 65 20.56 19.03 -6.83
C SER A 65 20.81 17.98 -5.75
N SER A 66 20.94 18.41 -4.50
CA SER A 66 21.02 17.49 -3.36
C SER A 66 19.69 16.75 -3.18
N ALA A 67 19.75 15.46 -2.81
CA ALA A 67 18.55 14.69 -2.49
C ALA A 67 17.67 15.39 -1.42
N ALA A 68 18.30 16.07 -0.45
CA ALA A 68 17.59 16.81 0.58
C ALA A 68 16.80 18.01 0.04
N SER A 69 17.30 18.70 -1.00
CA SER A 69 16.57 19.82 -1.60
C SER A 69 15.38 19.33 -2.43
N ILE A 70 15.51 18.19 -3.11
CA ILE A 70 14.40 17.56 -3.85
C ILE A 70 13.31 17.13 -2.86
N LEU A 71 13.68 16.44 -1.77
CA LEU A 71 12.72 16.00 -0.75
C LEU A 71 12.00 17.16 -0.08
N ARG A 72 12.69 18.28 0.19
CA ARG A 72 12.03 19.48 0.71
C ARG A 72 10.97 19.99 -0.26
N ARG A 73 11.30 20.12 -1.55
CA ARG A 73 10.33 20.60 -2.54
C ARG A 73 9.14 19.65 -2.70
N VAL A 74 9.35 18.34 -2.57
CA VAL A 74 8.28 17.33 -2.60
C VAL A 74 7.37 17.48 -1.38
N ALA A 75 7.96 17.66 -0.18
CA ALA A 75 7.21 17.92 1.04
C ALA A 75 6.37 19.21 0.92
N ASP A 76 6.94 20.27 0.36
CA ASP A 76 6.23 21.53 0.12
C ASP A 76 5.06 21.34 -0.88
N THR A 77 5.25 20.52 -1.93
CA THR A 77 4.22 20.27 -2.96
C THR A 77 3.07 19.42 -2.43
N LEU A 78 3.36 18.45 -1.55
CA LEU A 78 2.37 17.58 -0.91
C LEU A 78 1.81 18.17 0.39
N ASN A 79 2.18 19.41 0.73
CA ASN A 79 1.81 20.09 1.97
C ASN A 79 2.05 19.22 3.23
N CYS A 80 3.27 18.70 3.37
CA CYS A 80 3.66 17.87 4.50
C CYS A 80 4.07 18.72 5.71
N THR A 81 3.59 18.33 6.89
CA THR A 81 3.94 19.03 8.15
C THR A 81 5.32 18.60 8.67
N SER A 82 5.77 17.39 8.34
CA SER A 82 7.01 16.79 8.82
C SER A 82 8.00 16.53 7.68
N LYS A 83 9.26 16.27 8.06
CA LYS A 83 10.29 15.88 7.10
C LYS A 83 9.98 14.48 6.56
N ILE A 84 9.89 14.37 5.24
CA ILE A 84 9.66 13.10 4.53
C ILE A 84 10.96 12.30 4.39
N SER A 85 10.84 10.97 4.38
CA SER A 85 11.93 10.03 4.12
C SER A 85 11.50 9.01 3.07
N ILE A 86 12.40 8.69 2.14
CA ILE A 86 12.15 7.70 1.09
C ILE A 86 12.09 6.28 1.68
N GLU A 87 12.81 6.03 2.76
CA GLU A 87 12.90 4.71 3.40
C GLU A 87 11.61 4.32 4.14
N SER A 88 10.81 5.31 4.53
CA SER A 88 9.62 5.12 5.34
C SER A 88 8.41 5.72 4.63
N VAL A 89 7.61 4.86 4.01
CA VAL A 89 6.37 5.26 3.31
C VAL A 89 5.38 5.95 4.25
N SER A 90 5.40 5.60 5.55
CA SER A 90 4.57 6.26 6.57
C SER A 90 4.98 7.71 6.87
N SER A 91 6.14 8.17 6.38
CA SER A 91 6.49 9.59 6.50
C SER A 91 5.58 10.51 5.66
N PHE A 92 4.95 9.97 4.61
CA PHE A 92 3.97 10.68 3.79
C PHE A 92 2.57 10.76 4.42
N SER A 93 2.36 10.10 5.56
CA SER A 93 1.09 10.10 6.29
C SER A 93 0.69 11.47 6.84
N PHE A 94 1.65 12.37 7.06
CA PHE A 94 1.44 13.71 7.60
C PHE A 94 1.34 14.79 6.50
N CYS A 95 1.00 14.38 5.28
CA CYS A 95 0.89 15.24 4.11
C CYS A 95 -0.57 15.44 3.71
N GLU A 96 -0.92 16.66 3.33
CA GLU A 96 -2.27 17.03 2.91
C GLU A 96 -2.37 17.11 1.38
N PHE A 97 -2.45 15.96 0.73
CA PHE A 97 -2.73 15.85 -0.70
C PHE A 97 -4.10 15.19 -0.95
N PRO A 98 -4.69 15.33 -2.15
CA PRO A 98 -5.97 14.71 -2.46
C PRO A 98 -5.95 13.18 -2.25
N GLY A 99 -6.66 12.71 -1.22
CA GLY A 99 -6.72 11.31 -0.80
C GLY A 99 -5.57 10.85 0.10
N SER A 100 -4.95 11.78 0.84
CA SER A 100 -4.07 11.49 1.97
C SER A 100 -4.70 10.56 3.02
N GLU A 101 -5.99 10.73 3.29
CA GLU A 101 -6.75 9.85 4.22
C GLU A 101 -6.75 8.39 3.74
N LEU A 102 -6.97 8.17 2.45
CA LEU A 102 -6.92 6.83 1.84
C LEU A 102 -5.50 6.27 1.85
N PHE A 103 -4.50 7.10 1.58
CA PHE A 103 -3.10 6.72 1.68
C PHE A 103 -2.74 6.28 3.11
N TYR A 104 -3.14 7.05 4.12
CA TYR A 104 -2.92 6.74 5.54
C TYR A 104 -3.60 5.42 5.93
N ALA A 105 -4.88 5.27 5.60
CA ALA A 105 -5.65 4.06 5.89
C ALA A 105 -4.98 2.81 5.28
N ILE A 106 -4.47 2.89 4.06
CA ILE A 106 -3.84 1.76 3.37
C ILE A 106 -2.44 1.46 3.90
N HIS A 107 -1.61 2.48 4.09
CA HIS A 107 -0.19 2.27 4.39
C HIS A 107 0.11 2.14 5.89
N VAL A 108 -0.72 2.74 6.75
CA VAL A 108 -0.54 2.70 8.20
C VAL A 108 -1.58 1.77 8.81
N THR A 109 -2.87 2.14 8.74
CA THR A 109 -3.92 1.44 9.50
C THR A 109 -4.11 -0.01 9.08
N LEU A 110 -4.18 -0.30 7.77
CA LEU A 110 -4.29 -1.68 7.29
C LEU A 110 -3.06 -2.50 7.67
N ARG A 111 -1.86 -1.93 7.55
CA ARG A 111 -0.62 -2.63 7.87
C ARG A 111 -0.56 -3.00 9.35
N GLU A 112 -0.81 -2.05 10.24
CA GLU A 112 -0.84 -2.29 11.69
C GLU A 112 -1.88 -3.34 12.07
N ARG A 113 -3.06 -3.31 11.44
CA ARG A 113 -4.11 -4.31 11.66
C ARG A 113 -3.72 -5.70 11.16
N ILE A 114 -3.06 -5.80 10.01
CA ILE A 114 -2.58 -7.09 9.49
C ILE A 114 -1.54 -7.68 10.46
N GLU A 115 -0.58 -6.86 10.88
CA GLU A 115 0.44 -7.27 11.86
C GLU A 115 -0.22 -7.70 13.19
N ALA A 116 -1.26 -7.00 13.65
CA ALA A 116 -2.02 -7.38 14.84
C ALA A 116 -2.80 -8.70 14.66
N ILE A 117 -3.45 -8.92 13.52
CA ILE A 117 -4.14 -10.18 13.21
C ILE A 117 -3.15 -11.35 13.17
N GLU A 118 -1.99 -11.14 12.56
CA GLU A 118 -0.92 -12.14 12.53
C GLU A 118 -0.48 -12.53 13.95
N ALA A 119 -0.20 -11.53 14.79
CA ALA A 119 0.26 -11.74 16.17
C ALA A 119 -0.82 -12.29 17.12
N GLU A 120 -2.07 -11.85 16.99
CA GLU A 120 -3.13 -12.18 17.95
C GLU A 120 -3.99 -13.37 17.54
N VAL A 121 -4.14 -13.62 16.23
CA VAL A 121 -4.95 -14.72 15.70
C VAL A 121 -4.05 -15.86 15.25
N PHE A 122 -3.17 -15.62 14.27
CA PHE A 122 -2.41 -16.70 13.64
C PHE A 122 -1.31 -17.27 14.55
N GLU A 123 -0.71 -16.43 15.39
CA GLU A 123 0.28 -16.86 16.38
C GLU A 123 -0.34 -17.44 17.67
N HIS A 124 -1.66 -17.37 17.85
CA HIS A 124 -2.34 -17.89 19.03
C HIS A 124 -2.20 -19.43 19.11
N GLN A 125 -1.78 -19.93 20.28
CA GLN A 125 -1.51 -21.36 20.48
C GLN A 125 -2.71 -22.25 20.14
N GLN A 126 -3.92 -21.79 20.45
CA GLN A 126 -5.15 -22.53 20.15
C GLN A 126 -5.45 -22.57 18.65
N VAL A 127 -5.15 -21.51 17.90
CA VAL A 127 -5.31 -21.48 16.44
C VAL A 127 -4.31 -22.43 15.79
N LYS A 128 -3.03 -22.36 16.20
CA LYS A 128 -2.00 -23.29 15.69
C LYS A 128 -2.32 -24.76 16.00
N GLY A 129 -2.89 -25.04 17.17
CA GLY A 129 -3.26 -26.39 17.60
C GLY A 129 -4.52 -26.94 16.95
N TRP A 130 -5.57 -26.12 16.81
CA TRP A 130 -6.92 -26.58 16.42
C TRP A 130 -7.34 -26.17 15.01
N LEU A 131 -6.77 -25.10 14.46
CA LEU A 131 -7.00 -24.63 13.08
C LEU A 131 -5.76 -24.83 12.19
N GLY A 132 -4.81 -25.66 12.61
CA GLY A 132 -3.67 -26.03 11.79
C GLY A 132 -4.09 -26.73 10.49
N ARG A 133 -3.21 -26.71 9.48
CA ARG A 133 -3.47 -27.28 8.13
C ARG A 133 -3.97 -28.73 8.15
N PHE A 134 -3.50 -29.56 9.08
CA PHE A 134 -3.94 -30.95 9.23
C PHE A 134 -5.43 -31.04 9.62
N ASN A 135 -5.83 -30.30 10.65
CA ASN A 135 -7.19 -30.29 11.18
C ASN A 135 -8.19 -29.75 10.14
N VAL A 136 -7.82 -28.67 9.44
CA VAL A 136 -8.63 -28.10 8.35
C VAL A 136 -8.80 -29.12 7.22
N ARG A 137 -7.73 -29.82 6.82
CA ARG A 137 -7.80 -30.83 5.74
C ARG A 137 -8.71 -32.01 6.09
N HIS A 138 -8.84 -32.36 7.37
CA HIS A 138 -9.63 -33.51 7.82
C HIS A 138 -10.96 -33.10 8.48
N ASN A 139 -11.37 -31.83 8.39
CA ASN A 139 -12.57 -31.29 9.03
C ASN A 139 -12.67 -31.64 10.53
N TYR A 140 -11.54 -31.62 11.23
CA TYR A 140 -11.44 -32.04 12.63
C TYR A 140 -11.11 -30.85 13.53
N THR A 141 -12.04 -30.41 14.36
CA THR A 141 -11.86 -29.31 15.31
C THR A 141 -12.60 -29.58 16.61
N GLN A 142 -12.30 -28.83 17.67
CA GLN A 142 -13.04 -28.88 18.93
C GLN A 142 -13.83 -27.59 19.15
N LEU A 143 -15.15 -27.73 19.34
CA LEU A 143 -16.10 -26.61 19.42
C LEU A 143 -15.76 -25.60 20.52
N TRP A 144 -15.29 -26.07 21.67
CA TRP A 144 -14.95 -25.21 22.80
C TRP A 144 -13.84 -24.19 22.47
N TYR A 145 -12.81 -24.61 21.71
CA TYR A 145 -11.74 -23.72 21.28
C TYR A 145 -12.20 -22.74 20.19
N LEU A 146 -13.14 -23.15 19.33
CA LEU A 146 -13.72 -22.25 18.33
C LEU A 146 -14.49 -21.10 18.98
N LEU A 147 -15.27 -21.38 20.02
CA LEU A 147 -16.01 -20.36 20.77
C LEU A 147 -15.09 -19.36 21.48
N GLN A 148 -13.90 -19.80 21.93
CA GLN A 148 -12.91 -18.91 22.53
C GLN A 148 -12.25 -17.98 21.50
N LEU A 149 -12.14 -18.43 20.24
CA LEU A 149 -11.56 -17.66 19.14
C LEU A 149 -12.56 -16.74 18.45
N GLU A 150 -13.86 -17.01 18.57
CA GLU A 150 -14.93 -16.25 17.92
C GLU A 150 -14.86 -14.75 18.25
N SER A 151 -14.66 -14.39 19.52
CA SER A 151 -14.61 -12.99 19.94
C SER A 151 -13.41 -12.25 19.35
N ILE A 152 -12.25 -12.90 19.30
CA ILE A 152 -11.01 -12.35 18.76
C ILE A 152 -11.15 -12.14 17.24
N ILE A 153 -11.63 -13.17 16.52
CA ILE A 153 -11.81 -13.11 15.06
C ILE A 153 -12.86 -12.06 14.69
N THR A 154 -13.99 -12.01 15.40
CA THR A 154 -15.06 -11.05 15.11
C THR A 154 -14.61 -9.62 15.33
N SER A 155 -13.89 -9.34 16.43
CA SER A 155 -13.33 -8.03 16.72
C SER A 155 -12.37 -7.54 15.61
N HIS A 156 -11.48 -8.42 15.14
CA HIS A 156 -10.56 -8.08 14.04
C HIS A 156 -11.27 -7.91 12.70
N PHE A 157 -12.32 -8.70 12.44
CA PHE A 157 -13.13 -8.61 11.24
C PHE A 157 -13.91 -7.28 11.16
N GLU A 158 -14.56 -6.87 12.25
CA GLU A 158 -15.24 -5.57 12.34
C GLU A 158 -14.26 -4.42 12.11
N GLY A 159 -13.09 -4.49 12.74
CA GLY A 159 -12.04 -3.49 12.57
C GLY A 159 -11.49 -3.40 11.15
N MET A 160 -11.38 -4.52 10.42
CA MET A 160 -11.04 -4.50 8.99
C MET A 160 -12.16 -3.89 8.15
N LEU A 161 -13.42 -4.24 8.42
CA LEU A 161 -14.57 -3.70 7.72
C LEU A 161 -14.67 -2.18 7.82
N GLU A 162 -14.35 -1.59 8.98
CA GLU A 162 -14.32 -0.13 9.14
C GLU A 162 -13.32 0.54 8.18
N VAL A 163 -12.10 0.00 8.09
CA VAL A 163 -11.06 0.56 7.21
C VAL A 163 -11.42 0.40 5.74
N VAL A 164 -12.00 -0.75 5.39
CA VAL A 164 -12.52 -1.04 4.06
C VAL A 164 -13.68 -0.13 3.67
N CYS A 165 -14.64 0.08 4.56
CA CYS A 165 -15.77 0.98 4.33
C CYS A 165 -15.32 2.43 4.22
N ALA A 166 -14.36 2.87 5.04
CA ALA A 166 -13.76 4.20 4.92
C ALA A 166 -13.07 4.38 3.56
N ALA A 167 -12.37 3.35 3.07
CA ALA A 167 -11.74 3.35 1.75
C ALA A 167 -12.75 3.30 0.59
N ALA A 168 -13.88 2.60 0.75
CA ALA A 168 -14.93 2.44 -0.26
C ALA A 168 -15.87 3.66 -0.35
N LEU A 169 -16.00 4.47 0.70
CA LEU A 169 -16.78 5.72 0.71
C LEU A 169 -16.19 6.79 -0.20
N PHE A 170 -14.86 6.79 -0.38
CA PHE A 170 -14.25 7.43 -1.54
C PHE A 170 -14.59 6.55 -2.76
N LYS A 171 -15.46 7.02 -3.65
CA LYS A 171 -16.05 6.34 -4.82
C LYS A 171 -15.05 5.76 -5.87
N ALA A 172 -13.88 5.28 -5.47
CA ALA A 172 -12.81 4.77 -6.32
C ALA A 172 -12.72 3.23 -6.32
N PHE A 173 -13.44 2.52 -5.45
CA PHE A 173 -13.41 1.06 -5.41
C PHE A 173 -14.80 0.46 -5.54
N SER A 174 -14.97 -0.41 -6.53
CA SER A 174 -16.09 -1.34 -6.53
C SER A 174 -15.95 -2.26 -5.30
N VAL A 175 -17.01 -2.40 -4.51
CA VAL A 175 -17.14 -3.30 -3.34
C VAL A 175 -16.42 -4.67 -3.48
N PRO A 176 -16.45 -5.38 -4.63
CA PRO A 176 -15.71 -6.65 -4.77
C PRO A 176 -14.18 -6.52 -4.67
N THR A 177 -13.57 -5.40 -5.08
CA THR A 177 -12.11 -5.20 -5.02
C THR A 177 -11.58 -5.24 -3.60
N VAL A 178 -12.36 -4.69 -2.67
CA VAL A 178 -11.94 -4.56 -1.27
C VAL A 178 -12.15 -5.87 -0.50
N LEU A 179 -13.22 -6.62 -0.80
CA LEU A 179 -13.43 -7.98 -0.29
C LEU A 179 -12.35 -8.95 -0.78
N ILE A 180 -11.91 -8.82 -2.04
CA ILE A 180 -10.80 -9.62 -2.58
C ILE A 180 -9.50 -9.25 -1.87
N TYR A 181 -9.23 -7.98 -1.57
CA TYR A 181 -8.03 -7.57 -0.83
C TYR A 181 -8.02 -8.11 0.61
N CYS A 182 -9.15 -8.03 1.32
CA CYS A 182 -9.29 -8.66 2.64
C CYS A 182 -9.16 -10.18 2.59
N ALA A 183 -9.76 -10.84 1.61
CA ALA A 183 -9.62 -12.29 1.45
C ALA A 183 -8.16 -12.67 1.12
N TYR A 184 -7.47 -11.94 0.25
CA TYR A 184 -6.11 -12.30 -0.14
C TYR A 184 -5.09 -12.05 0.97
N VAL A 185 -5.29 -11.03 1.80
CA VAL A 185 -4.43 -10.73 2.96
C VAL A 185 -4.68 -11.69 4.13
N VAL A 186 -5.90 -12.21 4.28
CA VAL A 186 -6.26 -13.18 5.34
C VAL A 186 -5.91 -14.63 4.93
N TYR A 187 -5.86 -14.94 3.63
CA TYR A 187 -5.66 -16.29 3.11
C TYR A 187 -4.28 -16.56 2.44
N ALA A 188 -3.37 -15.58 2.39
CA ALA A 188 -1.98 -15.76 1.94
C ALA A 188 -1.02 -15.88 3.13
#